data_AF-A0AAD0HLT1-F1
#
_entry.id   AF-A0AAD0HLT1-F1
#
_cell.length_a   1.000
_cell.length_b   1.000
_cell.length_c   1.000
_cell.angle_alpha   90.00
_cell.angle_beta   90.00
_cell.angle_gamma   90.00
#
_symmetry.space_group_name_H-M   'P 1'
#
loop_
_entity.id
_entity.type
_entity.pdbx_description
1 polymer ?
#
loop_
_entity_poly.entity_id
_entity_poly.type
_entity_poly.pdbx_seq_one_letter_code
_entity_poly.pdbx_strand_id
1 'polypeptide(L)'
;MSQYKQMAENATMQSFLNCFLRETGIDRSAKKETRPDGSVVFIAKLAKQDLELVIPIRYVSRVGRHLFDFPIRFRPQGSEQEGVIVDYTTLVALCSKELLIEYGRTDAEDEFMLRIILSCRNIERFLKERESDRSALSEADFEYIEAEQSLLLGHLTHPTPKSRQGMTEEEEAIYSPELKGTFQLHYFKAHHSIVLQDSSITQSAASLMLEELLRQVPEEKERLNTLVENGEYVLIPIHPLQVKVVLEKAFVKWYIEEGKLTYLGPLGSEYTATSSFRTVYQKDSAYMLKFSVPVKITNSLRINKQKELDRGVEMSRILKTELGVSLYDKFPGFRVIEDPAYLSIQGDEAESGFEVVIRQNPFLHREKGASLIAGLCQDHAYGGRSRLAGIIHELADAEGRSTEAVSQDWFKQYLTISLEPMLWLFETYGLALEAHQQNAVVQMKAGYPDTFYYRDNQGYYYSESKKDKLANLVQNLSVRSETICADDVAVERLRYYFFFNHLFGLINGFGTEGLAKEENLLVLVRDTLLAHEETFGASELTNSLLRSKELPSKANLLTRFEDMDELTGSLETQSRYTAVLNPLFLHKEALIG
;
A
#
# COMPACT_ATOMS: atom_id res chain seq x y z
N MET A 1 11.47 -23.58 19.79
CA MET A 1 11.15 -22.32 19.09
C MET A 1 9.80 -21.84 19.60
N SER A 2 9.59 -20.54 19.89
CA SER A 2 8.24 -20.06 20.25
C SER A 2 7.30 -20.25 19.05
N GLN A 3 6.00 -20.43 19.31
CA GLN A 3 5.01 -20.58 18.23
C GLN A 3 5.00 -19.37 17.30
N TYR A 4 5.10 -18.16 17.84
CA TYR A 4 5.14 -16.90 17.07
C TYR A 4 6.39 -16.78 16.21
N LYS A 5 7.55 -17.24 16.69
CA LYS A 5 8.78 -17.26 15.88
C LYS A 5 8.60 -18.15 14.66
N GLN A 6 8.07 -19.37 14.84
CA GLN A 6 7.82 -20.27 13.71
C GLN A 6 6.83 -19.66 12.69
N MET A 7 5.76 -19.01 13.16
CA MET A 7 4.80 -18.31 12.30
C MET A 7 5.44 -17.16 11.52
N ALA A 8 6.27 -16.35 12.18
CA ALA A 8 6.98 -15.24 11.56
C ALA A 8 8.03 -15.70 10.54
N GLU A 9 8.78 -16.76 10.84
CA GLU A 9 9.74 -17.36 9.90
C GLU A 9 9.03 -17.92 8.67
N ASN A 10 7.91 -18.62 8.86
CA ASN A 10 7.09 -19.14 7.77
C ASN A 10 6.51 -18.00 6.91
N ALA A 11 5.97 -16.94 7.51
CA ALA A 11 5.47 -15.77 6.78
C ALA A 11 6.58 -15.03 6.00
N THR A 12 7.78 -14.95 6.59
CA THR A 12 8.96 -14.38 5.94
C THR A 12 9.37 -15.21 4.72
N MET A 13 9.49 -16.53 4.86
CA MET A 13 9.79 -17.42 3.74
C MET A 13 8.69 -17.37 2.66
N GLN A 14 7.42 -17.32 3.08
CA GLN A 14 6.26 -17.26 2.20
C GLN A 14 6.28 -16.04 1.28
N SER A 15 6.50 -14.84 1.84
CA SER A 15 6.57 -13.59 1.06
C SER A 15 7.85 -13.51 0.21
N PHE A 16 9.00 -13.84 0.79
CA PHE A 16 10.29 -13.84 0.10
C PHE A 16 10.30 -14.78 -1.11
N LEU A 17 9.87 -16.03 -0.93
CA LEU A 17 9.95 -17.04 -1.97
C LEU A 17 8.98 -16.76 -3.12
N ASN A 18 7.80 -16.19 -2.85
CA ASN A 18 6.91 -15.72 -3.91
C ASN A 18 7.57 -14.61 -4.75
N CYS A 19 8.31 -13.69 -4.12
CA CYS A 19 9.07 -12.69 -4.87
C CYS A 19 10.18 -13.34 -5.69
N PHE A 20 10.99 -14.19 -5.07
CA PHE A 20 12.13 -14.85 -5.71
C PHE A 20 11.70 -15.68 -6.92
N LEU A 21 10.74 -16.58 -6.76
CA LEU A 21 10.27 -17.46 -7.83
C LEU A 21 9.69 -16.66 -9.02
N ARG A 22 8.87 -15.65 -8.73
CA ARG A 22 8.24 -14.82 -9.75
C ARG A 22 9.24 -13.93 -10.49
N GLU A 23 10.12 -13.25 -9.75
CA GLU A 23 10.98 -12.21 -10.31
C GLU A 23 12.19 -12.77 -11.08
N THR A 24 12.66 -13.97 -10.70
CA THR A 24 13.70 -14.71 -11.42
C THR A 24 13.16 -15.57 -12.56
N GLY A 25 11.83 -15.73 -12.65
CA GLY A 25 11.18 -16.64 -13.58
C GLY A 25 11.37 -18.12 -13.25
N ILE A 26 11.88 -18.45 -12.06
CA ILE A 26 12.01 -19.84 -11.61
C ILE A 26 10.62 -20.50 -11.49
N ASP A 27 9.56 -19.75 -11.15
CA ASP A 27 8.18 -20.25 -11.14
C ASP A 27 7.77 -20.99 -12.42
N ARG A 28 8.19 -20.48 -13.59
CA ARG A 28 7.93 -21.02 -14.93
C ARG A 28 8.74 -22.27 -15.23
N SER A 29 9.93 -22.36 -14.66
CA SER A 29 10.89 -23.45 -14.94
C SER A 29 10.86 -24.55 -13.88
N ALA A 30 10.26 -24.28 -12.71
CA ALA A 30 10.18 -25.23 -11.60
C ALA A 30 9.40 -26.47 -12.01
N LYS A 31 9.94 -27.65 -11.69
CA LYS A 31 9.24 -28.90 -11.94
C LYS A 31 8.18 -29.09 -10.86
N LYS A 32 6.93 -29.26 -11.29
CA LYS A 32 5.83 -29.66 -10.41
C LYS A 32 5.80 -31.18 -10.30
N GLU A 33 5.97 -31.71 -9.09
CA GLU A 33 5.86 -33.14 -8.80
C GLU A 33 4.68 -33.39 -7.86
N THR A 34 3.87 -34.40 -8.16
CA THR A 34 2.83 -34.89 -7.24
C THR A 34 3.36 -36.15 -6.57
N ARG A 35 3.45 -36.11 -5.24
CA ARG A 35 3.92 -37.24 -4.43
C ARG A 35 2.82 -38.30 -4.31
N PRO A 36 3.16 -39.54 -3.92
CA PRO A 36 2.18 -40.63 -3.77
C PRO A 36 1.04 -40.33 -2.78
N ASP A 37 1.27 -39.45 -1.81
CA ASP A 37 0.27 -38.99 -0.83
C ASP A 37 -0.64 -37.87 -1.38
N GLY A 38 -0.48 -37.50 -2.65
CA GLY A 38 -1.22 -36.43 -3.31
C GLY A 38 -0.67 -35.02 -3.06
N SER A 39 0.36 -34.88 -2.21
CA SER A 39 0.99 -33.58 -1.97
C SER A 39 1.74 -33.09 -3.21
N VAL A 40 1.72 -31.78 -3.44
CA VAL A 40 2.40 -31.14 -4.56
C VAL A 40 3.67 -30.49 -4.06
N VAL A 41 4.77 -30.69 -4.79
CA VAL A 41 6.04 -29.98 -4.55
C VAL A 41 6.52 -29.28 -5.81
N PHE A 42 7.09 -28.09 -5.66
CA PHE A 42 7.91 -27.46 -6.69
C PHE A 42 9.38 -27.78 -6.41
N ILE A 43 10.07 -28.23 -7.46
CA ILE A 43 11.52 -28.37 -7.47
C ILE A 43 12.07 -27.15 -8.21
N ALA A 44 12.54 -26.16 -7.45
CA ALA A 44 13.11 -24.92 -7.96
C ALA A 44 14.63 -25.03 -8.02
N LYS A 45 15.21 -24.86 -9.20
CA LYS A 45 16.67 -24.98 -9.41
C LYS A 45 17.37 -23.67 -9.08
N LEU A 46 18.42 -23.76 -8.27
CA LEU A 46 19.44 -22.74 -8.09
C LEU A 46 20.64 -23.15 -8.95
N ALA A 47 20.52 -22.89 -10.25
CA ALA A 47 21.39 -23.42 -11.29
C ALA A 47 22.85 -22.98 -11.16
N LYS A 48 23.13 -21.83 -10.54
CA LYS A 48 24.52 -21.35 -10.34
C LYS A 48 25.23 -22.03 -9.19
N GLN A 49 24.49 -22.73 -8.35
CA GLN A 49 25.02 -23.42 -7.17
C GLN A 49 24.92 -24.94 -7.26
N ASP A 50 24.38 -25.49 -8.36
CA ASP A 50 24.04 -26.91 -8.51
C ASP A 50 23.15 -27.43 -7.36
N LEU A 51 22.21 -26.58 -6.90
CA LEU A 51 21.27 -26.89 -5.83
C LEU A 51 19.82 -26.87 -6.33
N GLU A 52 18.96 -27.58 -5.62
CA GLU A 52 17.50 -27.56 -5.79
C GLU A 52 16.82 -27.26 -4.45
N LEU A 53 15.85 -26.35 -4.48
CA LEU A 53 14.88 -26.16 -3.42
C LEU A 53 13.68 -27.07 -3.66
N VAL A 54 13.34 -27.88 -2.67
CA VAL A 54 12.14 -28.71 -2.62
C VAL A 54 11.10 -27.98 -1.78
N ILE A 55 10.08 -27.45 -2.45
CA ILE A 55 9.10 -26.52 -1.88
C ILE A 55 7.73 -27.18 -1.91
N PRO A 56 7.24 -27.72 -0.77
CA PRO A 56 5.86 -28.16 -0.65
C PRO A 56 4.87 -27.02 -0.91
N ILE A 57 3.77 -27.31 -1.59
CA ILE A 57 2.76 -26.32 -1.96
C ILE A 57 1.37 -26.79 -1.55
N ARG A 58 0.69 -25.91 -0.82
CA ARG A 58 -0.72 -26.04 -0.45
C ARG A 58 -1.65 -25.48 -1.53
N TYR A 59 -1.21 -24.42 -2.21
CA TYR A 59 -2.03 -23.75 -3.23
C TYR A 59 -1.19 -23.22 -4.39
N VAL A 60 -1.54 -23.60 -5.61
CA VAL A 60 -0.93 -23.08 -6.84
C VAL A 60 -1.82 -22.00 -7.44
N SER A 61 -1.48 -20.74 -7.17
CA SER A 61 -2.16 -19.58 -7.76
C SER A 61 -1.88 -19.39 -9.25
N ARG A 62 -2.89 -18.92 -9.99
CA ARG A 62 -2.83 -18.42 -11.36
C ARG A 62 -2.29 -17.00 -11.44
N VAL A 63 -2.48 -16.21 -10.40
CA VAL A 63 -2.01 -14.81 -10.33
C VAL A 63 -0.64 -14.66 -9.66
N GLY A 64 0.08 -15.78 -9.45
CA GLY A 64 1.50 -15.80 -9.14
C GLY A 64 1.87 -15.76 -7.65
N ARG A 65 0.88 -15.76 -6.74
CA ARG A 65 1.14 -15.91 -5.29
C ARG A 65 0.73 -17.29 -4.80
N HIS A 66 1.67 -18.23 -4.75
CA HIS A 66 1.43 -19.59 -4.26
C HIS A 66 1.40 -19.64 -2.73
N LEU A 67 0.69 -20.59 -2.12
CA LEU A 67 0.85 -20.92 -0.69
C LEU A 67 1.75 -22.12 -0.53
N PHE A 68 2.85 -21.95 0.20
CA PHE A 68 3.77 -23.03 0.50
C PHE A 68 3.34 -23.79 1.74
N ASP A 69 3.79 -25.04 1.84
CA ASP A 69 3.82 -25.80 3.09
C ASP A 69 5.26 -25.91 3.60
N PHE A 70 5.40 -26.19 4.89
CA PHE A 70 6.69 -26.27 5.56
C PHE A 70 6.90 -27.65 6.18
N PRO A 71 8.14 -28.18 6.21
CA PRO A 71 9.39 -27.49 5.92
C PRO A 71 9.84 -27.55 4.45
N ILE A 72 10.46 -26.45 4.00
CA ILE A 72 11.21 -26.37 2.74
C ILE A 72 12.57 -27.04 2.93
N ARG A 73 13.08 -27.70 1.89
CA ARG A 73 14.40 -28.33 1.92
C ARG A 73 15.26 -27.89 0.75
N PHE A 74 16.57 -27.98 0.90
CA PHE A 74 17.52 -27.88 -0.22
C PHE A 74 18.34 -29.16 -0.36
N ARG A 75 18.76 -29.48 -1.58
CA ARG A 75 19.63 -30.63 -1.88
C ARG A 75 20.50 -30.34 -3.11
N PRO A 76 21.59 -31.09 -3.33
CA PRO A 76 22.29 -31.09 -4.61
C PRO A 76 21.36 -31.47 -5.75
N GLN A 77 21.51 -30.80 -6.90
CA GLN A 77 20.69 -31.05 -8.08
C GLN A 77 20.76 -32.53 -8.50
N GLY A 78 19.60 -33.14 -8.73
CA GLY A 78 19.50 -34.55 -9.13
C GLY A 78 19.72 -35.57 -8.01
N SER A 79 19.91 -35.12 -6.76
CA SER A 79 20.00 -36.02 -5.60
C SER A 79 18.64 -36.67 -5.29
N GLU A 80 18.66 -37.98 -5.03
CA GLU A 80 17.48 -38.73 -4.57
C GLU A 80 17.22 -38.58 -3.06
N GLN A 81 18.15 -37.95 -2.32
CA GLN A 81 17.96 -37.69 -0.89
C GLN A 81 16.85 -36.64 -0.67
N GLU A 82 16.20 -36.68 0.50
CA GLU A 82 15.16 -35.71 0.86
C GLU A 82 15.68 -34.27 0.96
N GLY A 83 16.98 -34.10 1.20
CA GLY A 83 17.62 -32.80 1.43
C GLY A 83 17.59 -32.34 2.88
N VAL A 84 18.14 -31.16 3.11
CA VAL A 84 18.26 -30.53 4.44
C VAL A 84 17.19 -29.47 4.59
N ILE A 85 16.51 -29.43 5.74
CA ILE A 85 15.51 -28.40 6.06
C ILE A 85 16.20 -27.03 6.12
N VAL A 86 15.62 -26.02 5.48
CA VAL A 86 16.08 -24.64 5.57
C VAL A 86 15.26 -23.86 6.60
N ASP A 87 15.95 -23.00 7.35
CA ASP A 87 15.31 -21.86 8.01
C ASP A 87 15.27 -20.64 7.07
N TYR A 88 14.60 -19.57 7.48
CA TYR A 88 14.45 -18.38 6.64
C TYR A 88 15.81 -17.72 6.30
N THR A 89 16.78 -17.73 7.23
CA THR A 89 18.11 -17.16 6.98
C THR A 89 18.90 -17.95 5.94
N THR A 90 18.83 -19.28 6.01
CA THR A 90 19.48 -20.19 5.06
C THR A 90 18.83 -20.09 3.69
N LEU A 91 17.49 -20.08 3.63
CA LEU A 91 16.76 -19.90 2.38
C LEU A 91 17.16 -18.59 1.68
N VAL A 92 17.17 -17.49 2.43
CA VAL A 92 17.52 -16.18 1.89
C VAL A 92 18.98 -16.14 1.47
N ALA A 93 19.91 -16.70 2.26
CA ALA A 93 21.32 -16.78 1.91
C ALA A 93 21.53 -17.56 0.60
N LEU A 94 20.88 -18.71 0.42
CA LEU A 94 20.95 -19.52 -0.80
C LEU A 94 20.41 -18.77 -2.02
N CYS A 95 19.25 -18.13 -1.89
CA CYS A 95 18.62 -17.38 -2.98
C CYS A 95 19.39 -16.11 -3.32
N SER A 96 19.87 -15.37 -2.33
CA SER A 96 20.73 -14.18 -2.53
C SER A 96 22.04 -14.58 -3.18
N LYS A 97 22.64 -15.72 -2.79
CA LYS A 97 23.87 -16.21 -3.42
C LYS A 97 23.65 -16.57 -4.90
N GLU A 98 22.50 -17.13 -5.24
CA GLU A 98 22.12 -17.40 -6.63
C GLU A 98 22.11 -16.10 -7.45
N LEU A 99 21.46 -15.06 -6.93
CA LEU A 99 21.39 -13.74 -7.57
C LEU A 99 22.78 -13.11 -7.69
N LEU A 100 23.59 -13.13 -6.63
CA LEU A 100 24.95 -12.58 -6.65
C LEU A 100 25.80 -13.23 -7.74
N ILE A 101 25.75 -14.56 -7.90
CA ILE A 101 26.50 -15.25 -8.96
C ILE A 101 25.95 -14.87 -10.35
N GLU A 102 24.62 -14.82 -10.52
CA GLU A 102 23.99 -14.44 -11.79
C GLU A 102 24.40 -13.02 -12.23
N TYR A 103 24.48 -12.07 -11.30
CA TYR A 103 24.90 -10.70 -11.58
C TYR A 103 26.41 -10.46 -11.50
N GLY A 104 27.23 -11.51 -11.32
CA GLY A 104 28.68 -11.40 -11.25
C GLY A 104 29.21 -10.62 -10.04
N ARG A 105 28.43 -10.58 -8.95
CA ARG A 105 28.74 -9.88 -7.70
C ARG A 105 29.35 -10.85 -6.68
N THR A 106 30.32 -10.35 -5.90
CA THR A 106 31.06 -11.17 -4.91
C THR A 106 30.97 -10.63 -3.48
N ASP A 107 30.39 -9.45 -3.31
CA ASP A 107 30.12 -8.80 -2.04
C ASP A 107 29.00 -9.51 -1.25
N ALA A 108 28.98 -9.27 0.07
CA ALA A 108 27.92 -9.75 0.94
C ALA A 108 26.78 -8.74 1.00
N GLU A 109 25.55 -9.25 0.97
CA GLU A 109 24.32 -8.45 1.03
C GLU A 109 23.87 -8.23 2.48
N ASP A 110 24.72 -7.60 3.28
CA ASP A 110 24.53 -7.46 4.73
C ASP A 110 23.28 -6.66 5.09
N GLU A 111 23.05 -5.52 4.42
CA GLU A 111 21.87 -4.68 4.63
C GLU A 111 20.59 -5.42 4.21
N PHE A 112 20.62 -6.16 3.10
CA PHE A 112 19.47 -6.94 2.67
C PHE A 112 19.10 -8.03 3.68
N MET A 113 20.09 -8.79 4.16
CA MET A 113 19.90 -9.80 5.22
C MET A 113 19.40 -9.17 6.52
N LEU A 114 19.97 -8.03 6.93
CA LEU A 114 19.52 -7.29 8.11
C LEU A 114 18.05 -6.90 7.99
N ARG A 115 17.62 -6.40 6.83
CA ARG A 115 16.22 -6.01 6.58
C ARG A 115 15.26 -7.17 6.70
N ILE A 116 15.65 -8.35 6.21
CA ILE A 116 14.88 -9.60 6.34
C ILE A 116 14.73 -9.99 7.80
N ILE A 117 15.83 -9.98 8.55
CA ILE A 117 15.82 -10.30 9.98
C ILE A 117 14.93 -9.33 10.76
N LEU A 118 15.04 -8.02 10.49
CA LEU A 118 14.19 -7.00 11.12
C LEU A 118 12.71 -7.22 10.80
N SER A 119 12.38 -7.53 9.54
CA SER A 119 11.00 -7.85 9.14
C SER A 119 10.46 -9.06 9.88
N CYS A 120 11.23 -10.15 9.97
CA CYS A 120 10.82 -11.36 10.68
C CYS A 120 10.62 -11.11 12.17
N ARG A 121 11.53 -10.37 12.82
CA ARG A 121 11.41 -10.00 14.24
C ARG A 121 10.18 -9.14 14.51
N ASN A 122 9.90 -8.18 13.64
CA ASN A 122 8.71 -7.33 13.78
C ASN A 122 7.42 -8.15 13.64
N ILE A 123 7.35 -9.08 12.67
CA ILE A 123 6.21 -9.99 12.56
C ILE A 123 6.07 -10.84 13.84
N GLU A 124 7.16 -11.44 14.35
CA GLU A 124 7.12 -12.22 15.60
C GLU A 124 6.57 -11.38 16.76
N ARG A 125 7.04 -10.14 16.90
CA ARG A 125 6.58 -9.21 17.94
C ARG A 125 5.10 -8.89 17.79
N PHE A 126 4.65 -8.52 16.59
CA PHE A 126 3.24 -8.19 16.36
C PHE A 126 2.33 -9.38 16.68
N LEU A 127 2.69 -10.58 16.24
CA LEU A 127 1.93 -11.79 16.55
C LEU A 127 1.85 -12.05 18.06
N LYS A 128 2.95 -11.83 18.79
CA LYS A 128 2.99 -12.02 20.23
C LYS A 128 2.12 -11.01 20.98
N GLU A 129 2.21 -9.73 20.64
CA GLU A 129 1.47 -8.66 21.32
C GLU A 129 -0.02 -8.63 20.95
N ARG A 130 -0.38 -9.20 19.78
CA ARG A 130 -1.76 -9.25 19.26
C ARG A 130 -2.46 -10.60 19.49
N GLU A 131 -1.90 -11.48 20.32
CA GLU A 131 -2.52 -12.80 20.58
C GLU A 131 -3.94 -12.65 21.18
N SER A 132 -4.15 -11.63 22.02
CA SER A 132 -5.42 -11.42 22.72
C SER A 132 -6.59 -11.08 21.78
N ASP A 133 -6.33 -10.47 20.62
CA ASP A 133 -7.34 -10.11 19.63
C ASP A 133 -7.25 -10.94 18.34
N ARG A 134 -6.54 -12.07 18.38
CA ARG A 134 -6.39 -12.98 17.23
C ARG A 134 -7.73 -13.42 16.61
N SER A 135 -8.76 -13.64 17.43
CA SER A 135 -10.07 -14.10 16.94
C SER A 135 -10.82 -12.97 16.24
N ALA A 136 -10.65 -11.74 16.72
CA ALA A 136 -11.27 -10.57 16.13
C ALA A 136 -10.77 -10.33 14.70
N LEU A 137 -9.56 -10.77 14.36
CA LEU A 137 -9.00 -10.65 12.99
C LEU A 137 -9.82 -11.37 11.90
N SER A 138 -10.76 -12.25 12.27
CA SER A 138 -11.67 -12.93 11.35
C SER A 138 -13.07 -12.31 11.29
N GLU A 139 -13.40 -11.37 12.19
CA GLU A 139 -14.75 -10.80 12.31
C GLU A 139 -15.08 -9.90 11.11
N ALA A 140 -16.33 -10.00 10.63
CA ALA A 140 -16.79 -9.19 9.50
C ALA A 140 -16.88 -7.70 9.84
N ASP A 141 -17.27 -7.36 11.07
CA ASP A 141 -17.52 -5.99 11.51
C ASP A 141 -16.25 -5.33 12.05
N PHE A 142 -15.52 -4.62 11.18
CA PHE A 142 -14.43 -3.74 11.58
C PHE A 142 -14.83 -2.27 11.48
N GLU A 143 -14.31 -1.46 12.39
CA GLU A 143 -14.13 -0.04 12.17
C GLU A 143 -12.94 0.24 11.24
N TYR A 144 -12.95 1.41 10.60
CA TYR A 144 -11.89 1.86 9.69
C TYR A 144 -10.49 1.67 10.30
N ILE A 145 -10.28 2.09 11.54
CA ILE A 145 -8.97 2.03 12.17
C ILE A 145 -8.54 0.59 12.50
N GLU A 146 -9.48 -0.28 12.84
CA GLU A 146 -9.19 -1.70 13.08
C GLU A 146 -8.72 -2.38 11.79
N ALA A 147 -9.32 -2.02 10.65
CA ALA A 147 -8.88 -2.50 9.35
C ALA A 147 -7.50 -1.97 8.95
N GLU A 148 -7.16 -0.73 9.30
CA GLU A 148 -5.80 -0.18 9.10
C GLU A 148 -4.74 -0.87 9.97
N GLN A 149 -5.12 -1.31 11.17
CA GLN A 149 -4.24 -1.92 12.17
C GLN A 149 -4.19 -3.46 12.12
N SER A 150 -4.93 -4.09 11.22
CA SER A 150 -5.00 -5.56 11.08
C SER A 150 -3.94 -6.15 10.13
N LEU A 151 -3.24 -5.30 9.38
CA LEU A 151 -2.19 -5.72 8.45
C LEU A 151 -0.90 -6.08 9.21
N LEU A 152 -0.85 -7.24 9.86
CA LEU A 152 0.28 -7.70 10.68
C LEU A 152 1.46 -8.29 9.86
N LEU A 153 1.18 -8.95 8.74
CA LEU A 153 2.18 -9.60 7.87
C LEU A 153 2.75 -8.64 6.82
N GLY A 154 1.98 -7.61 6.45
CA GLY A 154 2.38 -6.59 5.49
C GLY A 154 2.19 -7.04 4.04
N HIS A 155 2.98 -6.49 3.13
CA HIS A 155 2.82 -6.74 1.70
C HIS A 155 3.24 -8.18 1.32
N LEU A 156 2.27 -8.99 0.90
CA LEU A 156 2.44 -10.44 0.68
C LEU A 156 3.42 -10.83 -0.45
N THR A 157 3.73 -9.91 -1.35
CA THR A 157 4.75 -10.09 -2.41
C THR A 157 5.85 -9.02 -2.37
N HIS A 158 6.38 -8.79 -1.16
CA HIS A 158 7.58 -7.98 -0.91
C HIS A 158 8.52 -8.78 0.00
N PRO A 159 9.86 -8.72 -0.18
CA PRO A 159 10.78 -9.55 0.60
C PRO A 159 10.87 -9.16 2.09
N THR A 160 10.70 -7.87 2.40
CA THR A 160 10.92 -7.30 3.73
C THR A 160 9.74 -6.44 4.22
N PRO A 161 8.50 -6.98 4.21
CA PRO A 161 7.27 -6.19 4.28
C PRO A 161 7.06 -5.41 5.59
N LYS A 162 7.68 -5.85 6.69
CA LYS A 162 7.63 -5.21 8.01
C LYS A 162 8.99 -4.70 8.47
N SER A 163 9.96 -4.60 7.57
CA SER A 163 11.27 -4.04 7.90
C SER A 163 11.16 -2.53 8.14
N ARG A 164 11.65 -2.11 9.32
CA ARG A 164 11.70 -0.71 9.75
C ARG A 164 13.08 -0.42 10.33
N GLN A 165 13.59 0.77 10.08
CA GLN A 165 14.80 1.30 10.69
C GLN A 165 14.58 2.78 11.05
N GLY A 166 15.26 3.23 12.11
CA GLY A 166 15.15 4.61 12.61
C GLY A 166 14.23 4.78 13.81
N MET A 167 13.87 3.69 14.52
CA MET A 167 13.06 3.73 15.74
C MET A 167 13.58 2.75 16.78
N THR A 168 13.41 3.08 18.07
CA THR A 168 13.59 2.12 19.17
C THR A 168 12.37 1.19 19.30
N GLU A 169 12.51 0.11 20.09
CA GLU A 169 11.38 -0.79 20.34
C GLU A 169 10.23 -0.09 21.09
N GLU A 170 10.53 0.85 21.98
CA GLU A 170 9.56 1.66 22.70
C GLU A 170 8.82 2.63 21.78
N GLU A 171 9.55 3.31 20.88
CA GLU A 171 8.96 4.17 19.86
C GLU A 171 8.06 3.36 18.93
N GLU A 172 8.47 2.16 18.53
CA GLU A 172 7.64 1.28 17.69
C GLU A 172 6.32 0.88 18.37
N ALA A 173 6.31 0.65 19.69
CA ALA A 173 5.10 0.34 20.43
C ALA A 173 4.06 1.48 20.41
N ILE A 174 4.54 2.73 20.39
CA ILE A 174 3.69 3.92 20.44
C ILE A 174 3.22 4.33 19.03
N TYR A 175 4.09 4.23 18.03
CA TYR A 175 3.83 4.81 16.70
C TYR A 175 3.37 3.79 15.65
N SER A 176 3.42 2.48 15.94
CA SER A 176 3.06 1.46 14.95
C SER A 176 1.56 1.14 14.92
N PRO A 177 0.96 1.05 13.72
CA PRO A 177 -0.42 0.60 13.59
C PRO A 177 -0.62 -0.83 14.09
N GLU A 178 0.35 -1.72 13.89
CA GLU A 178 0.22 -3.15 14.26
C GLU A 178 0.11 -3.36 15.78
N LEU A 179 0.64 -2.42 16.57
CA LEU A 179 0.60 -2.45 18.03
C LEU A 179 -0.50 -1.54 18.62
N LYS A 180 -1.37 -0.99 17.75
CA LYS A 180 -2.48 -0.10 18.11
C LYS A 180 -2.07 1.10 18.98
N GLY A 181 -0.85 1.60 18.78
CA GLY A 181 -0.32 2.70 19.58
C GLY A 181 -1.08 4.02 19.34
N THR A 182 -1.16 4.83 20.40
CA THR A 182 -1.78 6.17 20.38
C THR A 182 -0.80 7.21 20.92
N PHE A 183 -0.90 8.44 20.42
CA PHE A 183 -0.02 9.55 20.84
C PHE A 183 -0.64 10.91 20.50
N GLN A 184 -0.30 11.93 21.30
CA GLN A 184 -0.61 13.31 20.95
C GLN A 184 0.35 13.81 19.86
N LEU A 185 -0.16 14.66 18.97
CA LEU A 185 0.70 15.42 18.06
C LEU A 185 1.44 16.51 18.82
N HIS A 186 2.62 16.84 18.33
CA HIS A 186 3.37 17.97 18.84
C HIS A 186 3.10 19.20 17.97
N TYR A 187 3.30 20.40 18.53
CA TYR A 187 3.05 21.64 17.82
C TYR A 187 4.21 22.62 17.91
N PHE A 188 4.36 23.39 16.84
CA PHE A 188 5.16 24.61 16.81
C PHE A 188 4.27 25.81 16.56
N LYS A 189 4.58 26.93 17.21
CA LYS A 189 4.08 28.26 16.82
C LYS A 189 5.07 28.86 15.82
N ALA A 190 4.61 29.18 14.61
CA ALA A 190 5.42 29.75 13.55
C ALA A 190 4.87 31.11 13.11
N HIS A 191 5.72 32.11 12.93
CA HIS A 191 5.33 33.41 12.39
C HIS A 191 4.88 33.26 10.92
N HIS A 192 3.80 33.93 10.52
CA HIS A 192 3.18 33.73 9.21
C HIS A 192 4.13 33.94 8.02
N SER A 193 5.17 34.77 8.19
CA SER A 193 6.15 35.07 7.13
C SER A 193 7.05 33.89 6.74
N ILE A 194 7.10 32.83 7.55
CA ILE A 194 7.89 31.62 7.25
C ILE A 194 7.00 30.43 6.89
N VAL A 195 5.68 30.59 6.88
CA VAL A 195 4.72 29.50 6.65
C VAL A 195 4.53 29.29 5.15
N LEU A 196 4.62 28.04 4.71
CA LEU A 196 4.24 27.59 3.38
C LEU A 196 2.92 26.82 3.47
N GLN A 197 1.91 27.25 2.72
CA GLN A 197 0.62 26.57 2.69
C GLN A 197 -0.07 26.74 1.35
N ASP A 198 -0.97 25.81 1.05
CA ASP A 198 -1.97 25.95 0.00
C ASP A 198 -3.27 25.29 0.44
N SER A 199 -4.39 25.72 -0.15
CA SER A 199 -5.71 25.16 0.10
C SER A 199 -6.57 25.21 -1.17
N SER A 200 -7.29 24.14 -1.44
CA SER A 200 -8.28 24.04 -2.51
C SER A 200 -9.68 24.44 -2.03
N ILE A 201 -9.87 24.67 -0.73
CA ILE A 201 -11.14 25.12 -0.13
C ILE A 201 -11.00 26.56 0.39
N THR A 202 -12.13 27.18 0.77
CA THR A 202 -12.17 28.58 1.22
C THR A 202 -11.29 28.87 2.44
N GLN A 203 -11.19 27.90 3.37
CA GLN A 203 -10.38 28.05 4.58
C GLN A 203 -8.90 27.81 4.27
N SER A 204 -8.02 28.59 4.91
CA SER A 204 -6.59 28.35 4.88
C SER A 204 -6.23 27.07 5.64
N ALA A 205 -5.11 26.44 5.28
CA ALA A 205 -4.63 25.24 5.96
C ALA A 205 -4.38 25.51 7.46
N ALA A 206 -3.82 26.69 7.77
CA ALA A 206 -3.61 27.17 9.13
C ALA A 206 -4.92 27.28 9.94
N SER A 207 -5.95 27.85 9.33
CA SER A 207 -7.28 27.99 9.96
C SER A 207 -7.91 26.63 10.23
N LEU A 208 -7.81 25.69 9.28
CA LEU A 208 -8.31 24.32 9.46
C LEU A 208 -7.70 23.64 10.68
N MET A 209 -6.37 23.70 10.81
CA MET A 209 -5.68 23.06 11.94
C MET A 209 -5.96 23.74 13.27
N LEU A 210 -6.09 25.07 13.31
CA LEU A 210 -6.51 25.76 14.51
C LEU A 210 -7.92 25.36 14.93
N GLU A 211 -8.87 25.29 14.00
CA GLU A 211 -10.26 24.89 14.28
C GLU A 211 -10.38 23.43 14.76
N GLU A 212 -9.64 22.49 14.15
CA GLU A 212 -9.58 21.12 14.64
C GLU A 212 -9.00 21.06 16.06
N LEU A 213 -7.89 21.75 16.32
CA LEU A 213 -7.27 21.76 17.65
C LEU A 213 -8.19 22.40 18.70
N LEU A 214 -8.85 23.51 18.38
CA LEU A 214 -9.83 24.15 19.28
C LEU A 214 -11.03 23.26 19.59
N ARG A 215 -11.45 22.41 18.65
CA ARG A 215 -12.49 21.40 18.89
C ARG A 215 -12.02 20.28 19.81
N GLN A 216 -10.75 19.90 19.70
CA GLN A 216 -10.14 18.85 20.52
C GLN A 216 -9.87 19.29 21.97
N VAL A 217 -9.50 20.55 22.18
CA VAL A 217 -9.17 21.12 23.50
C VAL A 217 -9.88 22.46 23.72
N PRO A 218 -11.22 22.47 23.86
CA PRO A 218 -12.00 23.71 24.02
C PRO A 218 -11.58 24.52 25.26
N GLU A 219 -11.05 23.87 26.30
CA GLU A 219 -10.51 24.50 27.50
C GLU A 219 -9.26 25.36 27.24
N GLU A 220 -8.48 25.06 26.20
CA GLU A 220 -7.28 25.80 25.82
C GLU A 220 -7.57 26.97 24.86
N LYS A 221 -8.85 27.24 24.56
CA LYS A 221 -9.25 28.21 23.52
C LYS A 221 -8.66 29.60 23.71
N GLU A 222 -8.66 30.13 24.94
CA GLU A 222 -8.12 31.47 25.21
C GLU A 222 -6.61 31.52 24.97
N ARG A 223 -5.88 30.51 25.45
CA ARG A 223 -4.43 30.37 25.24
C ARG A 223 -4.09 30.21 23.77
N LEU A 224 -4.79 29.33 23.04
CA LEU A 224 -4.53 29.07 21.62
C LEU A 224 -4.83 30.30 20.75
N ASN A 225 -5.92 31.02 21.02
CA ASN A 225 -6.23 32.28 20.34
C ASN A 225 -5.20 33.38 20.64
N THR A 226 -4.69 33.41 21.87
CA THR A 226 -3.59 34.33 22.23
C THR A 226 -2.31 33.98 21.48
N LEU A 227 -1.99 32.69 21.35
CA LEU A 227 -0.79 32.23 20.64
C LEU A 227 -0.77 32.59 19.16
N VAL A 228 -1.92 32.59 18.48
CA VAL A 228 -1.99 32.93 17.04
C VAL A 228 -2.00 34.45 16.80
N GLU A 229 -2.20 35.26 17.84
CA GLU A 229 -2.04 36.73 17.84
C GLU A 229 -2.68 37.40 16.61
N ASN A 230 -4.00 37.25 16.45
CA ASN A 230 -4.77 37.77 15.30
C ASN A 230 -4.29 37.26 13.92
N GLY A 231 -3.65 36.09 13.87
CA GLY A 231 -3.16 35.46 12.64
C GLY A 231 -1.71 35.80 12.29
N GLU A 232 -1.00 36.54 13.14
CA GLU A 232 0.44 36.77 12.98
C GLU A 232 1.24 35.47 13.15
N TYR A 233 0.73 34.52 13.94
CA TYR A 233 1.32 33.20 14.12
C TYR A 233 0.34 32.08 13.74
N VAL A 234 0.91 30.98 13.28
CA VAL A 234 0.22 29.74 12.89
C VAL A 234 0.71 28.60 13.78
N LEU A 235 -0.19 27.69 14.13
CA LEU A 235 0.15 26.45 14.81
C LEU A 235 0.39 25.34 13.77
N ILE A 236 1.58 24.75 13.80
CA ILE A 236 1.98 23.70 12.85
C ILE A 236 2.05 22.37 13.60
N PRO A 237 1.18 21.40 13.29
CA PRO A 237 1.27 20.06 13.86
C PRO A 237 2.48 19.33 13.29
N ILE A 238 3.11 18.49 14.10
CA ILE A 238 4.24 17.65 13.70
C ILE A 238 4.18 16.30 14.41
N HIS A 239 4.59 15.25 13.71
CA HIS A 239 4.72 13.92 14.29
C HIS A 239 5.82 13.90 15.37
N PRO A 240 5.60 13.28 16.55
CA PRO A 240 6.59 13.28 17.63
C PRO A 240 8.00 12.79 17.23
N LEU A 241 8.08 11.71 16.43
CA LEU A 241 9.37 11.21 15.88
C LEU A 241 10.15 12.27 15.08
N GLN A 242 9.47 13.20 14.42
CA GLN A 242 10.10 14.19 13.56
C GLN A 242 10.67 15.37 14.36
N VAL A 243 10.21 15.58 15.60
CA VAL A 243 10.62 16.70 16.46
C VAL A 243 12.11 16.72 16.73
N LYS A 244 12.71 15.57 17.08
CA LYS A 244 14.15 15.46 17.37
C LYS A 244 14.98 15.89 16.15
N VAL A 245 14.57 15.45 14.96
CA VAL A 245 15.26 15.71 13.69
C VAL A 245 15.19 17.19 13.32
N VAL A 246 14.00 17.80 13.39
CA VAL A 246 13.86 19.22 12.99
C VAL A 246 14.55 20.16 13.98
N LEU A 247 14.55 19.86 15.27
CA LEU A 247 15.24 20.68 16.28
C LEU A 247 16.76 20.67 16.13
N GLU A 248 17.33 19.67 15.45
CA GLU A 248 18.77 19.61 15.16
C GLU A 248 19.18 20.49 13.97
N LYS A 249 18.25 20.82 13.05
CA LYS A 249 18.51 21.60 11.84
C LYS A 249 18.90 23.05 12.14
N ALA A 250 19.85 23.58 11.38
CA ALA A 250 20.41 24.92 11.61
C ALA A 250 19.38 26.05 11.41
N PHE A 251 18.59 26.01 10.32
CA PHE A 251 17.57 27.03 10.05
C PHE A 251 16.47 27.06 11.12
N VAL A 252 16.12 25.90 11.71
CA VAL A 252 15.13 25.81 12.79
C VAL A 252 15.65 26.50 14.04
N LYS A 253 16.90 26.25 14.43
CA LYS A 253 17.56 26.94 15.55
C LYS A 253 17.58 28.45 15.33
N TRP A 254 17.93 28.90 14.12
CA TRP A 254 17.91 30.31 13.76
C TRP A 254 16.51 30.94 13.87
N TYR A 255 15.45 30.29 13.37
CA TYR A 255 14.09 30.81 13.52
C TYR A 255 13.63 30.88 14.98
N ILE A 256 14.09 29.97 15.84
CA ILE A 256 13.82 30.02 17.27
C ILE A 256 14.52 31.21 17.92
N GLU A 257 15.80 31.44 17.59
CA GLU A 257 16.59 32.59 18.08
C GLU A 257 15.97 33.94 17.65
N GLU A 258 15.45 34.02 16.43
CA GLU A 258 14.76 35.19 15.89
C GLU A 258 13.31 35.36 16.40
N GLY A 259 12.83 34.45 17.25
CA GLY A 259 11.45 34.48 17.78
C GLY A 259 10.37 34.15 16.74
N LYS A 260 10.73 33.70 15.54
CA LYS A 260 9.81 33.32 14.46
C LYS A 260 9.24 31.91 14.62
N LEU A 261 9.86 31.08 15.44
CA LEU A 261 9.43 29.71 15.69
C LEU A 261 9.53 29.39 17.18
N THR A 262 8.55 28.67 17.73
CA THR A 262 8.57 28.23 19.14
C THR A 262 7.98 26.84 19.25
N TYR A 263 8.72 25.93 19.87
CA TYR A 263 8.23 24.58 20.15
C TYR A 263 7.27 24.58 21.36
N LEU A 264 6.07 24.04 21.19
CA LEU A 264 5.01 24.04 22.21
C LEU A 264 4.84 22.70 22.94
N GLY A 265 5.35 21.60 22.37
CA GLY A 265 5.17 20.25 22.91
C GLY A 265 3.88 19.56 22.47
N PRO A 266 3.49 18.45 23.13
CA PRO A 266 2.28 17.69 22.82
C PRO A 266 1.00 18.46 23.16
N LEU A 267 0.02 18.48 22.25
CA LEU A 267 -1.27 19.14 22.43
C LEU A 267 -2.38 18.38 21.66
N GLY A 268 -3.64 18.57 22.06
CA GLY A 268 -4.81 18.02 21.38
C GLY A 268 -5.14 16.58 21.78
N SER A 269 -6.02 15.94 21.00
CA SER A 269 -6.39 14.54 21.23
C SER A 269 -5.29 13.58 20.80
N GLU A 270 -5.35 12.34 21.29
CA GLU A 270 -4.48 11.27 20.78
C GLU A 270 -4.92 10.84 19.38
N TYR A 271 -3.93 10.68 18.50
CA TYR A 271 -4.05 10.08 17.19
C TYR A 271 -3.47 8.68 17.21
N THR A 272 -3.80 7.90 16.19
CA THR A 272 -3.18 6.59 15.95
C THR A 272 -2.78 6.43 14.49
N ALA A 273 -1.70 5.69 14.24
CA ALA A 273 -1.17 5.48 12.90
C ALA A 273 -2.08 4.57 12.08
N THR A 274 -2.18 4.86 10.78
CA THR A 274 -2.79 3.98 9.75
C THR A 274 -1.74 3.03 9.18
N SER A 275 -2.12 2.14 8.26
CA SER A 275 -1.20 1.20 7.59
C SER A 275 -0.02 1.85 6.86
N SER A 276 -0.12 3.15 6.53
CA SER A 276 0.99 3.92 5.94
C SER A 276 2.06 4.33 6.94
N PHE A 277 1.82 4.08 8.24
CA PHE A 277 2.58 4.55 9.40
C PHE A 277 2.53 6.08 9.60
N ARG A 278 2.85 6.86 8.57
CA ARG A 278 2.98 8.32 8.64
C ARG A 278 1.68 9.11 8.50
N THR A 279 0.58 8.47 8.10
CA THR A 279 -0.76 9.06 8.14
C THR A 279 -1.43 8.63 9.43
N VAL A 280 -1.91 9.61 10.20
CA VAL A 280 -2.52 9.39 11.50
C VAL A 280 -4.01 9.75 11.47
N TYR A 281 -4.79 9.03 12.26
CA TYR A 281 -6.24 9.09 12.32
C TYR A 281 -6.68 9.40 13.75
N GLN A 282 -7.71 10.24 13.85
CA GLN A 282 -8.49 10.45 15.07
C GLN A 282 -9.97 10.43 14.67
N LYS A 283 -10.78 9.64 15.39
CA LYS A 283 -12.15 9.28 15.00
C LYS A 283 -13.14 10.45 14.92
N ASP A 284 -12.94 11.47 15.73
CA ASP A 284 -13.77 12.67 15.87
C ASP A 284 -13.19 13.87 15.10
N SER A 285 -12.07 13.67 14.38
CA SER A 285 -11.42 14.68 13.54
C SER A 285 -12.01 14.63 12.12
N ALA A 286 -12.26 15.82 11.54
CA ALA A 286 -12.68 15.90 10.14
C ALA A 286 -11.53 15.61 9.16
N TYR A 287 -10.30 15.53 9.67
CA TYR A 287 -9.11 15.31 8.86
C TYR A 287 -8.18 14.24 9.45
N MET A 288 -7.58 13.47 8.55
CA MET A 288 -6.37 12.68 8.81
C MET A 288 -5.14 13.52 8.45
N LEU A 289 -4.03 13.29 9.13
CA LEU A 289 -2.79 14.07 8.89
C LEU A 289 -1.68 13.14 8.43
N LYS A 290 -1.01 13.47 7.32
CA LYS A 290 0.11 12.70 6.77
C LYS A 290 1.40 13.50 6.90
N PHE A 291 2.37 12.95 7.63
CA PHE A 291 3.61 13.63 8.01
C PHE A 291 4.85 13.10 7.29
N SER A 292 5.90 13.92 7.23
CA SER A 292 7.28 13.44 7.12
C SER A 292 7.71 12.78 8.45
N VAL A 293 8.33 11.59 8.38
CA VAL A 293 8.91 10.89 9.54
C VAL A 293 10.28 10.30 9.21
N PRO A 294 11.23 10.23 10.16
CA PRO A 294 12.62 9.85 9.91
C PRO A 294 12.80 8.33 9.90
N VAL A 295 11.84 7.59 9.33
CA VAL A 295 11.78 6.12 9.36
C VAL A 295 11.89 5.57 7.95
N LYS A 296 12.84 4.66 7.70
CA LYS A 296 12.94 3.93 6.43
C LYS A 296 12.02 2.71 6.50
N ILE A 297 10.91 2.75 5.77
CA ILE A 297 9.89 1.68 5.68
C ILE A 297 9.89 1.15 4.27
N THR A 298 10.01 -0.17 4.12
CA THR A 298 10.36 -0.79 2.84
C THR A 298 11.58 -0.08 2.26
N ASN A 299 11.53 0.45 1.04
CA ASN A 299 12.71 0.87 0.28
C ASN A 299 13.13 2.32 0.57
N SER A 300 12.27 3.10 1.23
CA SER A 300 12.44 4.55 1.26
C SER A 300 12.20 5.17 2.62
N LEU A 301 12.89 6.29 2.85
CA LEU A 301 12.58 7.21 3.94
C LEU A 301 11.15 7.75 3.74
N ARG A 302 10.45 8.12 4.81
CA ARG A 302 9.05 8.54 4.71
C ARG A 302 8.92 10.05 4.79
N ILE A 303 9.47 10.73 3.80
CA ILE A 303 9.39 12.19 3.61
C ILE A 303 8.24 12.53 2.64
N ASN A 304 7.53 13.62 2.91
CA ASN A 304 6.63 14.26 1.95
C ASN A 304 7.41 15.30 1.15
N LYS A 305 7.39 15.22 -0.17
CA LYS A 305 8.04 16.21 -1.04
C LYS A 305 7.11 17.38 -1.33
N GLN A 306 7.66 18.56 -1.57
CA GLN A 306 6.86 19.75 -1.89
C GLN A 306 5.91 19.52 -3.09
N LYS A 307 6.39 18.88 -4.16
CA LYS A 307 5.55 18.55 -5.33
C LYS A 307 4.38 17.60 -5.01
N GLU A 308 4.53 16.72 -4.03
CA GLU A 308 3.48 15.80 -3.61
C GLU A 308 2.40 16.53 -2.79
N LEU A 309 2.80 17.52 -1.98
CA LEU A 309 1.86 18.41 -1.31
C LEU A 309 1.01 19.17 -2.35
N ASP A 310 1.68 19.73 -3.35
CA ASP A 310 1.03 20.47 -4.44
C ASP A 310 0.10 19.58 -5.26
N ARG A 311 0.49 18.33 -5.51
CA ARG A 311 -0.32 17.32 -6.22
C ARG A 311 -1.65 17.02 -5.52
N GLY A 312 -1.64 16.91 -4.19
CA GLY A 312 -2.87 16.66 -3.41
C GLY A 312 -3.90 17.78 -3.58
N VAL A 313 -3.44 19.02 -3.42
CA VAL A 313 -4.31 20.21 -3.54
C VAL A 313 -4.79 20.40 -4.98
N GLU A 314 -3.92 20.16 -5.96
CA GLU A 314 -4.29 20.19 -7.39
C GLU A 314 -5.38 19.17 -7.72
N MET A 315 -5.24 17.91 -7.27
CA MET A 315 -6.27 16.91 -7.52
C MET A 315 -7.60 17.28 -6.85
N SER A 316 -7.57 17.83 -5.64
CA SER A 316 -8.77 18.34 -4.97
C SER A 316 -9.43 19.49 -5.77
N ARG A 317 -8.65 20.35 -6.44
CA ARG A 317 -9.21 21.36 -7.37
C ARG A 317 -9.83 20.71 -8.60
N ILE A 318 -9.19 19.70 -9.19
CA ILE A 318 -9.72 18.96 -10.35
C ILE A 318 -11.07 18.30 -9.99
N LEU A 319 -11.20 17.69 -8.81
CA LEU A 319 -12.44 17.05 -8.35
C LEU A 319 -13.59 18.05 -8.12
N LYS A 320 -13.31 19.36 -8.03
CA LYS A 320 -14.33 20.41 -7.93
C LYS A 320 -14.80 20.97 -9.27
N THR A 321 -14.30 20.40 -10.38
CA THR A 321 -14.70 20.77 -11.74
C THR A 321 -15.75 19.80 -12.28
N GLU A 322 -16.13 19.96 -13.55
CA GLU A 322 -17.04 19.04 -14.26
C GLU A 322 -16.56 17.57 -14.25
N LEU A 323 -15.25 17.34 -14.11
CA LEU A 323 -14.69 15.99 -14.00
C LEU A 323 -15.24 15.29 -12.75
N GLY A 324 -15.16 15.93 -11.59
CA GLY A 324 -15.60 15.32 -10.33
C GLY A 324 -17.12 15.15 -10.27
N VAL A 325 -17.88 16.11 -10.81
CA VAL A 325 -19.34 15.99 -10.96
C VAL A 325 -19.69 14.79 -11.84
N SER A 326 -19.08 14.67 -13.02
CA SER A 326 -19.30 13.56 -13.95
C SER A 326 -18.88 12.21 -13.36
N LEU A 327 -17.78 12.18 -12.60
CA LEU A 327 -17.32 10.99 -11.91
C LEU A 327 -18.36 10.51 -10.89
N TYR A 328 -18.87 11.42 -10.05
CA TYR A 328 -19.88 11.11 -9.05
C TYR A 328 -21.19 10.63 -9.68
N ASP A 329 -21.68 11.33 -10.71
CA ASP A 329 -22.95 11.03 -11.36
C ASP A 329 -22.93 9.66 -12.06
N LYS A 330 -21.81 9.29 -12.70
CA LYS A 330 -21.65 8.01 -13.37
C LYS A 330 -21.32 6.88 -12.39
N PHE A 331 -20.49 7.17 -11.39
CA PHE A 331 -19.95 6.17 -10.46
C PHE A 331 -20.17 6.61 -9.01
N PRO A 332 -21.41 6.57 -8.52
CA PRO A 332 -21.72 7.00 -7.16
C PRO A 332 -21.06 6.11 -6.10
N GLY A 333 -20.59 4.91 -6.45
CA GLY A 333 -19.80 4.05 -5.56
C GLY A 333 -18.30 4.33 -5.54
N PHE A 334 -17.78 5.30 -6.30
CA PHE A 334 -16.35 5.62 -6.34
C PHE A 334 -16.06 7.00 -5.75
N ARG A 335 -15.06 7.06 -4.87
CA ARG A 335 -14.62 8.27 -4.19
C ARG A 335 -13.11 8.36 -4.17
N VAL A 336 -12.61 9.59 -4.30
CA VAL A 336 -11.22 9.93 -4.00
C VAL A 336 -11.23 10.69 -2.67
N ILE A 337 -10.45 10.22 -1.69
CA ILE A 337 -10.23 10.96 -0.45
C ILE A 337 -9.33 12.15 -0.77
N GLU A 338 -9.89 13.36 -0.67
CA GLU A 338 -9.19 14.58 -1.03
C GLU A 338 -8.13 14.97 0.01
N ASP A 339 -7.03 15.53 -0.50
CA ASP A 339 -6.00 16.21 0.28
C ASP A 339 -6.12 17.73 0.01
N PRO A 340 -7.15 18.40 0.57
CA PRO A 340 -7.50 19.76 0.19
C PRO A 340 -6.47 20.81 0.58
N ALA A 341 -5.57 20.52 1.51
CA ALA A 341 -4.64 21.52 2.04
C ALA A 341 -3.35 20.89 2.55
N TYR A 342 -2.30 21.71 2.66
CA TYR A 342 -1.05 21.34 3.33
C TYR A 342 -0.49 22.51 4.14
N LEU A 343 0.34 22.20 5.13
CA LEU A 343 1.16 23.15 5.88
C LEU A 343 2.62 22.71 5.90
N SER A 344 3.52 23.69 5.90
CA SER A 344 4.96 23.52 6.11
C SER A 344 5.58 24.87 6.51
N ILE A 345 6.91 24.91 6.67
CA ILE A 345 7.68 26.16 6.80
C ILE A 345 8.77 26.24 5.74
N GLN A 346 9.23 27.45 5.45
CA GLN A 346 10.36 27.69 4.58
C GLN A 346 11.66 27.19 5.23
N GLY A 347 12.24 26.11 4.69
CA GLY A 347 13.54 25.57 5.08
C GLY A 347 14.71 26.14 4.26
N ASP A 348 15.92 25.67 4.58
CA ASP A 348 17.16 25.85 3.80
C ASP A 348 17.35 24.76 2.73
N GLU A 349 16.77 23.58 2.96
CA GLU A 349 16.68 22.45 2.05
C GLU A 349 15.35 22.44 1.27
N ALA A 350 15.22 21.55 0.28
CA ALA A 350 13.97 21.36 -0.47
C ALA A 350 12.82 20.90 0.44
N GLU A 351 13.11 20.04 1.42
CA GLU A 351 12.16 19.59 2.45
C GLU A 351 12.60 20.05 3.85
N SER A 352 11.77 20.87 4.47
CA SER A 352 12.01 21.43 5.81
C SER A 352 11.90 20.36 6.92
N GLY A 353 11.08 19.33 6.69
CA GLY A 353 10.71 18.34 7.70
C GLY A 353 9.41 18.67 8.44
N PHE A 354 8.75 19.79 8.11
CA PHE A 354 7.46 20.22 8.66
C PHE A 354 6.27 19.93 7.73
N GLU A 355 6.49 19.22 6.63
CA GLU A 355 5.47 18.97 5.62
C GLU A 355 4.35 18.08 6.18
N VAL A 356 3.15 18.67 6.33
CA VAL A 356 1.93 17.97 6.70
C VAL A 356 0.86 18.14 5.63
N VAL A 357 0.32 17.02 5.16
CA VAL A 357 -0.86 16.97 4.30
C VAL A 357 -2.09 16.85 5.18
N ILE A 358 -3.09 17.69 4.92
CA ILE A 358 -4.39 17.66 5.57
C ILE A 358 -5.35 16.91 4.66
N ARG A 359 -5.67 15.67 5.03
CA ARG A 359 -6.51 14.73 4.27
C ARG A 359 -7.91 14.69 4.85
N GLN A 360 -8.96 14.72 4.03
CA GLN A 360 -10.33 14.56 4.52
C GLN A 360 -10.54 13.20 5.21
N ASN A 361 -11.32 13.17 6.29
CA ASN A 361 -11.76 11.96 6.94
C ASN A 361 -13.22 11.61 6.54
N PRO A 362 -13.45 10.74 5.53
CA PRO A 362 -14.81 10.37 5.14
C PRO A 362 -15.49 9.42 6.15
N PHE A 363 -14.73 8.90 7.12
CA PHE A 363 -15.19 7.94 8.12
C PHE A 363 -15.64 8.60 9.42
N LEU A 364 -15.65 9.94 9.48
CA LEU A 364 -16.24 10.67 10.59
C LEU A 364 -17.73 10.28 10.72
N HIS A 365 -18.07 9.60 11.83
CA HIS A 365 -19.39 9.02 12.10
C HIS A 365 -19.85 7.93 11.09
N ARG A 366 -18.90 7.34 10.34
CA ARG A 366 -19.13 6.30 9.32
C ARG A 366 -18.00 5.26 9.29
N GLU A 367 -17.43 4.97 10.44
CA GLU A 367 -16.25 4.14 10.59
C GLU A 367 -16.51 2.64 10.36
N LYS A 368 -17.72 2.16 10.66
CA LYS A 368 -18.07 0.74 10.61
C LYS A 368 -18.16 0.23 9.18
N GLY A 369 -17.57 -0.93 8.91
CA GLY A 369 -17.58 -1.60 7.60
C GLY A 369 -16.54 -1.05 6.61
N ALA A 370 -15.75 -0.05 6.99
CA ALA A 370 -14.64 0.45 6.18
C ALA A 370 -13.43 -0.47 6.31
N SER A 371 -12.92 -0.96 5.19
CA SER A 371 -11.89 -2.00 5.16
C SER A 371 -10.77 -1.68 4.19
N LEU A 372 -9.54 -1.61 4.73
CA LEU A 372 -8.33 -1.56 3.94
C LEU A 372 -8.19 -2.84 3.11
N ILE A 373 -8.04 -2.72 1.79
CA ILE A 373 -7.95 -3.88 0.90
C ILE A 373 -6.72 -4.74 1.22
N ALA A 374 -5.58 -4.12 1.56
CA ALA A 374 -4.38 -4.86 1.95
C ALA A 374 -4.63 -5.75 3.19
N GLY A 375 -5.33 -5.22 4.20
CA GLY A 375 -5.70 -5.99 5.39
C GLY A 375 -6.73 -7.08 5.09
N LEU A 376 -7.67 -6.80 4.18
CA LEU A 376 -8.69 -7.76 3.75
C LEU A 376 -8.10 -8.95 2.96
N CYS A 377 -7.08 -8.70 2.14
CA CYS A 377 -6.41 -9.73 1.32
C CYS A 377 -5.30 -10.49 2.06
N GLN A 378 -4.95 -10.07 3.29
CA GLN A 378 -3.90 -10.72 4.07
C GLN A 378 -4.35 -12.12 4.51
N ASP A 379 -3.43 -13.08 4.50
CA ASP A 379 -3.64 -14.35 5.20
C ASP A 379 -3.94 -14.09 6.70
N HIS A 380 -4.68 -15.00 7.34
CA HIS A 380 -4.82 -14.92 8.79
C HIS A 380 -3.46 -15.10 9.48
N ALA A 381 -3.06 -14.11 10.26
CA ALA A 381 -1.74 -14.03 10.87
C ALA A 381 -1.39 -15.23 11.79
N TYR A 382 -2.42 -15.90 12.31
CA TYR A 382 -2.33 -17.08 13.18
C TYR A 382 -2.73 -18.41 12.50
N GLY A 383 -2.96 -18.42 11.18
CA GLY A 383 -3.36 -19.62 10.42
C GLY A 383 -4.84 -20.02 10.55
N GLY A 384 -5.70 -19.08 10.95
CA GLY A 384 -7.17 -19.22 10.90
C GLY A 384 -7.74 -18.83 9.54
N ARG A 385 -9.04 -18.55 9.48
CA ARG A 385 -9.69 -18.01 8.28
C ARG A 385 -9.35 -16.53 8.14
N SER A 386 -9.02 -16.05 6.95
CA SER A 386 -8.89 -14.60 6.75
C SER A 386 -10.21 -13.87 6.98
N ARG A 387 -10.14 -12.55 7.15
CA ARG A 387 -11.32 -11.71 7.28
C ARG A 387 -12.21 -11.74 6.04
N LEU A 388 -11.61 -11.80 4.84
CA LEU A 388 -12.37 -11.99 3.59
C LEU A 388 -13.20 -13.27 3.65
N ALA A 389 -12.61 -14.38 4.11
CA ALA A 389 -13.34 -15.63 4.30
C ALA A 389 -14.45 -15.51 5.35
N GLY A 390 -14.19 -14.83 6.47
CA GLY A 390 -15.21 -14.53 7.49
C GLY A 390 -16.46 -13.87 6.88
N ILE A 391 -16.26 -12.76 6.17
CA ILE A 391 -17.35 -12.00 5.51
C ILE A 391 -18.12 -12.88 4.52
N ILE A 392 -17.42 -13.60 3.64
CA ILE A 392 -18.07 -14.41 2.60
C ILE A 392 -18.83 -15.59 3.21
N HIS A 393 -18.31 -16.23 4.26
CA HIS A 393 -19.02 -17.30 4.95
C HIS A 393 -20.28 -16.78 5.64
N GLU A 394 -20.22 -15.65 6.32
CA GLU A 394 -21.41 -15.04 6.96
C GLU A 394 -22.49 -14.69 5.93
N LEU A 395 -22.10 -14.11 4.78
CA LEU A 395 -23.00 -13.83 3.67
C LEU A 395 -23.62 -15.10 3.08
N ALA A 396 -22.80 -16.12 2.83
CA ALA A 396 -23.24 -17.40 2.28
C ALA A 396 -24.25 -18.10 3.20
N ASP A 397 -23.98 -18.10 4.51
CA ASP A 397 -24.86 -18.67 5.53
C ASP A 397 -26.17 -17.87 5.64
N ALA A 398 -26.10 -16.54 5.64
CA ALA A 398 -27.27 -15.66 5.71
C ALA A 398 -28.18 -15.76 4.47
N GLU A 399 -27.59 -15.93 3.28
CA GLU A 399 -28.32 -16.03 2.01
C GLU A 399 -28.71 -17.46 1.62
N GLY A 400 -28.17 -18.49 2.30
CA GLY A 400 -28.38 -19.90 1.93
C GLY A 400 -27.76 -20.25 0.58
N ARG A 401 -26.61 -19.65 0.25
CA ARG A 401 -25.90 -19.82 -1.03
C ARG A 401 -24.51 -20.41 -0.82
N SER A 402 -23.87 -20.87 -1.90
CA SER A 402 -22.45 -21.27 -1.82
C SER A 402 -21.54 -20.06 -1.71
N THR A 403 -20.39 -20.24 -1.06
CA THR A 403 -19.32 -19.23 -0.99
C THR A 403 -18.86 -18.77 -2.37
N GLU A 404 -18.80 -19.68 -3.35
CA GLU A 404 -18.46 -19.37 -4.74
C GLU A 404 -19.46 -18.39 -5.36
N ALA A 405 -20.77 -18.62 -5.19
CA ALA A 405 -21.80 -17.75 -5.77
C ALA A 405 -21.77 -16.34 -5.14
N VAL A 406 -21.63 -16.27 -3.81
CA VAL A 406 -21.51 -15.00 -3.09
C VAL A 406 -20.22 -14.27 -3.47
N SER A 407 -19.09 -14.98 -3.57
CA SER A 407 -17.80 -14.40 -3.96
C SER A 407 -17.85 -13.78 -5.35
N GLN A 408 -18.52 -14.42 -6.31
CA GLN A 408 -18.67 -13.87 -7.66
C GLN A 408 -19.50 -12.59 -7.66
N ASP A 409 -20.59 -12.51 -6.89
CA ASP A 409 -21.40 -11.31 -6.79
C ASP A 409 -20.67 -10.18 -6.06
N TRP A 410 -20.00 -10.51 -4.96
CA TRP A 410 -19.14 -9.59 -4.21
C TRP A 410 -18.07 -8.98 -5.12
N PHE A 411 -17.38 -9.83 -5.88
CA PHE A 411 -16.30 -9.41 -6.78
C PHE A 411 -16.82 -8.59 -7.98
N LYS A 412 -17.97 -8.95 -8.57
CA LYS A 412 -18.61 -8.13 -9.62
C LYS A 412 -18.93 -6.73 -9.11
N GLN A 413 -19.55 -6.64 -7.94
CA GLN A 413 -19.87 -5.36 -7.32
C GLN A 413 -18.61 -4.55 -7.03
N TYR A 414 -17.54 -5.22 -6.58
CA TYR A 414 -16.23 -4.61 -6.41
C TYR A 414 -15.68 -4.00 -7.71
N LEU A 415 -15.72 -4.74 -8.82
CA LEU A 415 -15.25 -4.26 -10.13
C LEU A 415 -16.04 -3.02 -10.60
N THR A 416 -17.37 -3.03 -10.41
CA THR A 416 -18.23 -1.90 -10.79
C THR A 416 -17.89 -0.62 -10.03
N ILE A 417 -17.56 -0.72 -8.74
CA ILE A 417 -17.21 0.47 -7.95
C ILE A 417 -15.72 0.83 -7.99
N SER A 418 -14.86 0.02 -8.60
CA SER A 418 -13.40 0.26 -8.62
C SER A 418 -12.77 0.26 -10.03
N LEU A 419 -12.84 -0.85 -10.76
CA LEU A 419 -12.21 -0.99 -12.08
C LEU A 419 -12.89 -0.08 -13.12
N GLU A 420 -14.22 -0.13 -13.23
CA GLU A 420 -14.97 0.67 -14.20
C GLU A 420 -14.69 2.18 -14.09
N PRO A 421 -14.77 2.83 -12.90
CA PRO A 421 -14.45 4.25 -12.76
C PRO A 421 -12.99 4.58 -13.07
N MET A 422 -12.03 3.70 -12.73
CA MET A 422 -10.62 3.92 -13.04
C MET A 422 -10.35 3.85 -14.55
N LEU A 423 -10.95 2.87 -15.25
CA LEU A 423 -10.87 2.80 -16.71
C LEU A 423 -11.51 4.04 -17.35
N TRP A 424 -12.66 4.49 -16.84
CA TRP A 424 -13.30 5.70 -17.32
C TRP A 424 -12.44 6.96 -17.12
N LEU A 425 -11.82 7.13 -15.95
CA LEU A 425 -10.90 8.25 -15.67
C LEU A 425 -9.71 8.24 -16.64
N PHE A 426 -9.11 7.07 -16.84
CA PHE A 426 -7.97 6.90 -17.74
C PHE A 426 -8.35 7.17 -19.20
N GLU A 427 -9.45 6.58 -19.69
CA GLU A 427 -9.84 6.76 -21.08
C GLU A 427 -10.43 8.15 -21.38
N THR A 428 -11.14 8.75 -20.43
CA THR A 428 -11.76 10.06 -20.66
C THR A 428 -10.76 11.19 -20.47
N TYR A 429 -9.94 11.14 -19.42
CA TYR A 429 -9.09 12.26 -18.99
C TYR A 429 -7.59 11.95 -18.98
N GLY A 430 -7.18 10.71 -19.26
CA GLY A 430 -5.77 10.30 -19.14
C GLY A 430 -5.28 10.21 -17.70
N LEU A 431 -6.20 10.16 -16.74
CA LEU A 431 -5.89 10.13 -15.31
C LEU A 431 -5.74 8.68 -14.85
N ALA A 432 -4.52 8.25 -14.55
CA ALA A 432 -4.22 6.97 -13.91
C ALA A 432 -3.96 7.17 -12.41
N LEU A 433 -4.43 6.20 -11.61
CA LEU A 433 -4.31 6.20 -10.15
C LEU A 433 -3.42 5.05 -9.69
N GLU A 434 -2.52 5.32 -8.73
CA GLU A 434 -1.73 4.32 -7.99
C GLU A 434 -2.59 3.60 -6.95
N ALA A 435 -3.65 2.95 -7.40
CA ALA A 435 -4.61 2.29 -6.53
C ALA A 435 -4.12 0.90 -6.10
N HIS A 436 -2.93 0.81 -5.50
CA HIS A 436 -2.47 -0.42 -4.86
C HIS A 436 -3.28 -0.73 -3.60
N GLN A 437 -3.16 -1.94 -3.04
CA GLN A 437 -4.05 -2.40 -1.96
C GLN A 437 -4.06 -1.49 -0.71
N GLN A 438 -2.96 -0.82 -0.41
CA GLN A 438 -2.86 0.08 0.74
C GLN A 438 -3.51 1.46 0.51
N ASN A 439 -3.73 1.84 -0.76
CA ASN A 439 -4.36 3.09 -1.20
C ASN A 439 -5.86 2.90 -1.48
N ALA A 440 -6.41 1.73 -1.14
CA ALA A 440 -7.78 1.35 -1.40
C ALA A 440 -8.48 0.96 -0.11
N VAL A 441 -9.61 1.61 0.17
CA VAL A 441 -10.51 1.28 1.28
C VAL A 441 -11.88 1.01 0.70
N VAL A 442 -12.49 -0.12 1.06
CA VAL A 442 -13.87 -0.45 0.68
C VAL A 442 -14.77 -0.27 1.89
N GLN A 443 -15.80 0.55 1.74
CA GLN A 443 -16.92 0.60 2.66
C GLN A 443 -17.92 -0.46 2.26
N MET A 444 -18.20 -1.37 3.18
CA MET A 444 -19.21 -2.41 2.99
C MET A 444 -20.56 -1.98 3.56
N LYS A 445 -21.62 -2.50 2.94
CA LYS A 445 -23.01 -2.40 3.41
C LYS A 445 -23.61 -3.79 3.41
N ALA A 446 -23.97 -4.28 4.60
CA ALA A 446 -24.42 -5.67 4.79
C ALA A 446 -23.45 -6.69 4.15
N GLY A 447 -22.13 -6.51 4.37
CA GLY A 447 -21.08 -7.40 3.87
C GLY A 447 -20.64 -7.21 2.41
N TYR A 448 -21.43 -6.54 1.57
CA TYR A 448 -21.08 -6.30 0.16
C TYR A 448 -20.37 -4.95 -0.07
N PRO A 449 -19.50 -4.82 -1.09
CA PRO A 449 -18.83 -3.57 -1.44
C PRO A 449 -19.83 -2.49 -1.85
N ASP A 450 -19.89 -1.37 -1.13
CA ASP A 450 -20.83 -0.29 -1.45
C ASP A 450 -20.11 0.93 -2.01
N THR A 451 -19.03 1.36 -1.35
CA THR A 451 -18.23 2.50 -1.79
C THR A 451 -16.74 2.18 -1.76
N PHE A 452 -16.05 2.45 -2.86
CA PHE A 452 -14.61 2.38 -3.00
C PHE A 452 -14.00 3.76 -2.77
N TYR A 453 -13.03 3.84 -1.86
CA TYR A 453 -12.23 5.03 -1.61
C TYR A 453 -10.80 4.80 -2.08
N TYR A 454 -10.40 5.56 -3.10
CA TYR A 454 -8.99 5.78 -3.40
C TYR A 454 -8.43 6.85 -2.47
N ARG A 455 -7.19 6.67 -1.98
CA ARG A 455 -6.47 7.68 -1.21
C ARG A 455 -5.02 7.78 -1.68
N ASP A 456 -4.41 8.90 -1.30
CA ASP A 456 -3.00 9.27 -1.46
C ASP A 456 -2.75 10.42 -2.46
N ASN A 457 -1.74 11.25 -2.17
CA ASN A 457 -1.34 12.39 -2.99
C ASN A 457 -0.09 12.16 -3.83
N GLN A 458 0.60 11.03 -3.66
CA GLN A 458 1.78 10.71 -4.47
C GLN A 458 1.38 10.05 -5.79
N GLY A 459 0.25 9.36 -5.82
CA GLY A 459 -0.08 8.36 -6.85
C GLY A 459 -0.94 8.81 -8.04
N TYR A 460 -0.88 10.07 -8.46
CA TYR A 460 -1.61 10.52 -9.65
C TYR A 460 -0.66 10.60 -10.86
N TYR A 461 -1.15 10.18 -12.03
CA TYR A 461 -0.41 10.23 -13.29
C TYR A 461 -1.32 10.77 -14.39
N TYR A 462 -0.90 11.86 -15.04
CA TYR A 462 -1.65 12.46 -16.15
C TYR A 462 -0.95 12.13 -17.47
N SER A 463 -1.64 11.40 -18.33
CA SER A 463 -1.12 11.01 -19.65
C SER A 463 -0.89 12.26 -20.50
N GLU A 464 0.31 12.38 -21.08
CA GLU A 464 0.68 13.52 -21.90
C GLU A 464 -0.28 13.74 -23.08
N SER A 465 -0.77 12.67 -23.72
CA SER A 465 -1.70 12.78 -24.86
C SER A 465 -3.04 13.43 -24.52
N LYS A 466 -3.43 13.46 -23.23
CA LYS A 466 -4.71 14.00 -22.76
C LYS A 466 -4.55 15.18 -21.79
N LYS A 467 -3.32 15.69 -21.61
CA LYS A 467 -3.03 16.78 -20.65
C LYS A 467 -3.89 18.03 -20.86
N ASP A 468 -4.19 18.37 -22.12
CA ASP A 468 -4.98 19.56 -22.46
C ASP A 468 -6.41 19.48 -21.91
N LYS A 469 -6.99 18.27 -21.79
CA LYS A 469 -8.31 18.10 -21.19
C LYS A 469 -8.33 18.53 -19.73
N LEU A 470 -7.32 18.14 -18.96
CA LEU A 470 -7.18 18.53 -17.55
C LEU A 470 -6.76 20.00 -17.41
N ALA A 471 -5.91 20.50 -18.31
CA ALA A 471 -5.44 21.88 -18.28
C ALA A 471 -6.56 22.90 -18.57
N ASN A 472 -7.59 22.50 -19.32
CA ASN A 472 -8.81 23.29 -19.51
C ASN A 472 -9.68 23.40 -18.25
N LEU A 473 -9.52 22.47 -17.30
CA LEU A 473 -10.30 22.43 -16.05
C LEU A 473 -9.63 23.20 -14.93
N VAL A 474 -8.31 23.11 -14.82
CA VAL A 474 -7.52 23.74 -13.75
C VAL A 474 -6.32 24.48 -14.35
N GLN A 475 -6.20 25.78 -14.04
CA GLN A 475 -5.07 26.60 -14.46
C GLN A 475 -3.77 26.14 -13.81
N ASN A 476 -2.65 26.29 -14.53
CA ASN A 476 -1.31 25.91 -14.07
C ASN A 476 -1.18 24.42 -13.69
N LEU A 477 -1.96 23.55 -14.34
CA LEU A 477 -1.90 22.11 -14.15
C LEU A 477 -0.44 21.62 -14.26
N SER A 478 -0.02 20.81 -13.30
CA SER A 478 1.27 20.13 -13.28
C SER A 478 2.49 21.04 -13.19
N VAL A 479 2.32 22.37 -13.05
CA VAL A 479 3.45 23.31 -12.95
C VAL A 479 4.23 23.10 -11.65
N ARG A 480 3.52 22.87 -10.54
CA ARG A 480 4.12 22.60 -9.22
C ARG A 480 4.11 21.11 -8.85
N SER A 481 3.10 20.38 -9.29
CA SER A 481 2.88 18.99 -8.89
C SER A 481 3.69 17.98 -9.71
N GLU A 482 4.22 18.37 -10.88
CA GLU A 482 4.98 17.49 -11.80
C GLU A 482 4.28 16.14 -12.02
N THR A 483 3.01 16.18 -12.42
CA THR A 483 2.11 15.01 -12.49
C THR A 483 1.92 14.48 -13.91
N ILE A 484 2.22 15.29 -14.93
CA ILE A 484 2.21 14.85 -16.33
C ILE A 484 3.37 13.88 -16.58
N CYS A 485 3.07 12.74 -17.19
CA CYS A 485 4.05 11.75 -17.61
C CYS A 485 3.75 11.24 -19.02
N ALA A 486 4.69 10.50 -19.60
CA ALA A 486 4.46 9.78 -20.84
C ALA A 486 3.30 8.76 -20.67
N ASP A 487 2.57 8.52 -21.76
CA ASP A 487 1.39 7.67 -21.76
C ASP A 487 1.70 6.22 -21.37
N ASP A 488 2.82 5.69 -21.83
CA ASP A 488 3.31 4.34 -21.50
C ASP A 488 3.62 4.19 -20.00
N VAL A 489 4.17 5.24 -19.37
CA VAL A 489 4.35 5.31 -17.91
C VAL A 489 3.00 5.28 -17.21
N ALA A 490 2.00 6.06 -17.64
CA ALA A 490 0.66 6.04 -17.03
C ALA A 490 0.00 4.65 -17.16
N VAL A 491 0.10 4.03 -18.35
CA VAL A 491 -0.37 2.66 -18.62
C VAL A 491 0.32 1.65 -17.71
N GLU A 492 1.65 1.72 -17.58
CA GLU A 492 2.42 0.82 -16.73
C GLU A 492 2.04 0.95 -15.26
N ARG A 493 1.91 2.19 -14.76
CA ARG A 493 1.55 2.47 -13.36
C ARG A 493 0.16 1.95 -13.04
N LEU A 494 -0.83 2.21 -13.90
CA LEU A 494 -2.19 1.68 -13.74
C LEU A 494 -2.20 0.15 -13.80
N ARG A 495 -1.51 -0.44 -14.79
CA ARG A 495 -1.39 -1.89 -14.96
C ARG A 495 -0.78 -2.55 -13.72
N TYR A 496 0.35 -2.04 -13.24
CA TYR A 496 1.03 -2.65 -12.10
C TYR A 496 0.25 -2.47 -10.80
N TYR A 497 -0.12 -1.24 -10.45
CA TYR A 497 -0.68 -0.98 -9.13
C TYR A 497 -2.12 -1.48 -8.99
N PHE A 498 -2.95 -1.33 -10.02
CA PHE A 498 -4.34 -1.76 -9.92
C PHE A 498 -4.53 -3.24 -10.29
N PHE A 499 -3.83 -3.78 -11.30
CA PHE A 499 -4.01 -5.18 -11.66
C PHE A 499 -3.09 -6.10 -10.86
N PHE A 500 -1.76 -5.91 -10.96
CA PHE A 500 -0.80 -6.82 -10.30
C PHE A 500 -0.79 -6.72 -8.79
N ASN A 501 -0.70 -5.51 -8.24
CA ASN A 501 -0.62 -5.33 -6.80
C ASN A 501 -1.98 -5.54 -6.14
N HIS A 502 -3.05 -5.07 -6.79
CA HIS A 502 -4.37 -4.99 -6.19
C HIS A 502 -5.32 -6.10 -6.60
N LEU A 503 -5.87 -6.09 -7.83
CA LEU A 503 -6.93 -7.02 -8.23
C LEU A 503 -6.46 -8.48 -8.16
N PHE A 504 -5.23 -8.74 -8.59
CA PHE A 504 -4.64 -10.08 -8.49
C PHE A 504 -4.40 -10.48 -7.04
N GLY A 505 -4.00 -9.57 -6.16
CA GLY A 505 -3.91 -9.87 -4.73
C GLY A 505 -5.29 -10.20 -4.11
N LEU A 506 -6.35 -9.53 -4.53
CA LEU A 506 -7.72 -9.80 -4.09
C LEU A 506 -8.25 -11.14 -4.62
N ILE A 507 -8.08 -11.41 -5.92
CA ILE A 507 -8.39 -12.69 -6.55
C ILE A 507 -7.66 -13.83 -5.83
N ASN A 508 -6.38 -13.62 -5.50
CA ASN A 508 -5.61 -14.58 -4.75
C ASN A 508 -6.19 -14.83 -3.35
N GLY A 509 -6.62 -13.79 -2.64
CA GLY A 509 -7.28 -13.93 -1.34
C GLY A 509 -8.52 -14.84 -1.40
N PHE A 510 -9.37 -14.66 -2.41
CA PHE A 510 -10.51 -15.56 -2.67
C PHE A 510 -10.06 -17.00 -2.97
N GLY A 511 -9.04 -17.15 -3.81
CA GLY A 511 -8.51 -18.44 -4.23
C GLY A 511 -7.89 -19.24 -3.10
N THR A 512 -7.05 -18.60 -2.28
CA THR A 512 -6.31 -19.26 -1.20
C THR A 512 -7.19 -19.73 -0.05
N GLU A 513 -8.35 -19.09 0.13
CA GLU A 513 -9.36 -19.47 1.13
C GLU A 513 -10.39 -20.46 0.58
N GLY A 514 -10.27 -20.85 -0.71
CA GLY A 514 -11.23 -21.75 -1.35
C GLY A 514 -12.64 -21.15 -1.50
N LEU A 515 -12.74 -19.83 -1.52
CA LEU A 515 -14.02 -19.11 -1.63
C LEU A 515 -14.50 -19.05 -3.07
N ALA A 516 -13.59 -18.84 -4.02
CA ALA A 516 -13.84 -18.95 -5.45
C ALA A 516 -12.59 -19.43 -6.20
N LYS A 517 -12.78 -20.05 -7.37
CA LYS A 517 -11.64 -20.33 -8.27
C LYS A 517 -11.10 -19.04 -8.87
N GLU A 518 -9.77 -18.84 -8.83
CA GLU A 518 -9.12 -17.65 -9.41
C GLU A 518 -9.46 -17.49 -10.89
N GLU A 519 -9.57 -18.59 -11.65
CA GLU A 519 -9.93 -18.56 -13.06
C GLU A 519 -11.31 -17.92 -13.31
N ASN A 520 -12.29 -18.18 -12.44
CA ASN A 520 -13.62 -17.62 -12.58
C ASN A 520 -13.61 -16.10 -12.36
N LEU A 521 -12.83 -15.63 -11.38
CA LEU A 521 -12.70 -14.19 -11.11
C LEU A 521 -11.88 -13.48 -12.19
N LEU A 522 -10.86 -14.14 -12.75
CA LEU A 522 -10.10 -13.61 -13.89
C LEU A 522 -10.98 -13.45 -15.14
N VAL A 523 -11.93 -14.36 -15.38
CA VAL A 523 -12.93 -14.21 -16.44
C VAL A 523 -13.78 -12.96 -16.21
N LEU A 524 -14.23 -12.68 -14.98
CA LEU A 524 -14.99 -11.46 -14.68
C LEU A 524 -14.19 -10.19 -14.98
N VAL A 525 -12.90 -10.14 -14.59
CA VAL A 525 -12.03 -8.99 -14.95
C VAL A 525 -11.92 -8.86 -16.47
N ARG A 526 -11.76 -9.97 -17.18
CA ARG A 526 -11.63 -10.00 -18.63
C ARG A 526 -12.90 -9.50 -19.32
N ASP A 527 -14.06 -9.92 -18.84
CA ASP A 527 -15.36 -9.49 -19.36
C ASP A 527 -15.59 -7.99 -19.14
N THR A 528 -15.23 -7.46 -17.96
CA THR A 528 -15.29 -6.01 -17.70
C THR A 528 -14.37 -5.23 -18.65
N LEU A 529 -13.16 -5.71 -18.92
CA LEU A 529 -12.23 -5.07 -19.86
C LEU A 529 -12.77 -5.11 -21.30
N LEU A 530 -13.36 -6.23 -21.73
CA LEU A 530 -13.95 -6.36 -23.07
C LEU A 530 -15.16 -5.46 -23.25
N ALA A 531 -16.07 -5.40 -22.27
CA ALA A 531 -17.21 -4.49 -22.27
C ALA A 531 -16.76 -3.01 -22.30
N HIS A 532 -15.63 -2.71 -21.65
CA HIS A 532 -15.02 -1.39 -21.74
C HIS A 532 -14.50 -1.08 -23.15
N GLU A 533 -13.84 -2.04 -23.83
CA GLU A 533 -13.41 -1.88 -25.23
C GLU A 533 -14.58 -1.65 -26.19
N GLU A 534 -15.77 -2.22 -25.93
CA GLU A 534 -16.97 -1.95 -26.74
C GLU A 534 -17.40 -0.47 -26.68
N THR A 535 -17.11 0.21 -25.56
CA THR A 535 -17.49 1.61 -25.34
C THR A 535 -16.41 2.59 -25.78
N PHE A 536 -15.14 2.33 -25.44
CA PHE A 536 -14.03 3.27 -25.64
C PHE A 536 -13.06 2.85 -26.76
N GLY A 537 -13.23 1.65 -27.33
CA GLY A 537 -12.25 1.03 -28.21
C GLY A 537 -11.11 0.37 -27.42
N ALA A 538 -10.28 -0.40 -28.13
CA ALA A 538 -9.09 -0.98 -27.54
C ALA A 538 -8.03 0.11 -27.26
N SER A 539 -7.53 0.17 -26.03
CA SER A 539 -6.42 1.02 -25.64
C SER A 539 -5.14 0.21 -25.44
N GLU A 540 -4.00 0.88 -25.27
CA GLU A 540 -2.74 0.19 -24.98
C GLU A 540 -2.84 -0.64 -23.69
N LEU A 541 -3.54 -0.12 -22.68
CA LEU A 541 -3.80 -0.81 -21.43
C LEU A 541 -4.58 -2.11 -21.65
N THR A 542 -5.77 -2.04 -22.25
CA THR A 542 -6.63 -3.22 -22.46
C THR A 542 -6.00 -4.20 -23.43
N ASN A 543 -5.32 -3.71 -24.47
CA ASN A 543 -4.58 -4.55 -25.41
C ASN A 543 -3.49 -5.35 -24.69
N SER A 544 -2.68 -4.70 -23.86
CA SER A 544 -1.64 -5.38 -23.09
C SER A 544 -2.24 -6.42 -22.13
N LEU A 545 -3.28 -6.07 -21.38
CA LEU A 545 -3.93 -6.95 -20.41
C LEU A 545 -4.64 -8.15 -21.07
N LEU A 546 -5.29 -7.97 -22.21
CA LEU A 546 -6.13 -9.01 -22.80
C LEU A 546 -5.38 -9.91 -23.79
N ARG A 547 -4.29 -9.42 -24.39
CA ARG A 547 -3.68 -10.02 -25.58
C ARG A 547 -2.18 -10.27 -25.48
N SER A 548 -1.46 -9.65 -24.55
CA SER A 548 -0.04 -9.96 -24.33
C SER A 548 0.12 -11.22 -23.48
N LYS A 549 1.02 -12.12 -23.88
CA LYS A 549 1.33 -13.34 -23.12
C LYS A 549 2.07 -13.05 -21.81
N GLU A 550 2.94 -12.05 -21.83
CA GLU A 550 3.73 -11.61 -20.70
C GLU A 550 3.58 -10.10 -20.53
N LEU A 551 3.70 -9.65 -19.29
CA LEU A 551 3.59 -8.25 -18.91
C LEU A 551 4.78 -7.87 -18.03
N PRO A 552 5.30 -6.64 -18.14
CA PRO A 552 6.27 -6.14 -17.17
C PRO A 552 5.56 -5.93 -15.82
N SER A 553 6.19 -6.42 -14.76
CA SER A 553 5.78 -6.23 -13.37
C SER A 553 6.96 -5.74 -12.55
N LYS A 554 6.72 -4.79 -11.64
CA LYS A 554 7.75 -4.35 -10.69
C LYS A 554 8.24 -5.54 -9.87
N ALA A 555 9.56 -5.60 -9.72
CA ALA A 555 10.31 -6.65 -9.05
C ALA A 555 10.76 -6.12 -7.68
N ASN A 556 9.98 -6.38 -6.63
CA ASN A 556 10.22 -5.85 -5.29
C ASN A 556 11.47 -6.45 -4.64
N LEU A 557 11.76 -7.73 -4.89
CA LEU A 557 12.98 -8.38 -4.44
C LEU A 557 14.19 -7.81 -5.17
N LEU A 558 14.16 -7.75 -6.50
CA LEU A 558 15.32 -7.26 -7.27
C LEU A 558 15.59 -5.76 -7.03
N THR A 559 14.54 -4.95 -6.93
CA THR A 559 14.67 -3.52 -6.56
C THR A 559 15.35 -3.37 -5.20
N ARG A 560 15.00 -4.25 -4.23
CA ARG A 560 15.66 -4.25 -2.92
C ARG A 560 17.10 -4.76 -2.98
N PHE A 561 17.34 -5.83 -3.73
CA PHE A 561 18.65 -6.46 -3.86
C PHE A 561 19.68 -5.49 -4.48
N GLU A 562 19.23 -4.51 -5.26
CA GLU A 562 20.08 -3.44 -5.82
C GLU A 562 20.08 -2.16 -4.96
N ASP A 563 19.49 -2.18 -3.76
CA ASP A 563 19.31 -1.05 -2.83
C ASP A 563 18.82 0.24 -3.50
N MET A 564 17.90 0.11 -4.45
CA MET A 564 17.32 1.26 -5.14
C MET A 564 16.41 2.06 -4.19
N ASP A 565 16.68 3.35 -4.00
CA ASP A 565 15.78 4.24 -3.29
C ASP A 565 14.71 4.79 -4.23
N GLU A 566 13.48 4.32 -4.04
CA GLU A 566 12.31 4.72 -4.83
C GLU A 566 11.97 6.22 -4.68
N LEU A 567 12.52 6.92 -3.69
CA LEU A 567 12.34 8.37 -3.59
C LEU A 567 13.29 9.18 -4.47
N THR A 568 14.46 8.68 -4.84
CA THR A 568 15.48 9.52 -5.52
C THR A 568 15.58 9.26 -7.01
N GLY A 569 15.10 8.11 -7.49
CA GLY A 569 15.07 7.76 -8.91
C GLY A 569 14.05 8.57 -9.73
N SER A 570 14.28 8.64 -11.04
CA SER A 570 13.25 9.08 -11.98
C SER A 570 12.09 8.07 -12.00
N LEU A 571 10.88 8.48 -12.40
CA LEU A 571 9.73 7.57 -12.50
C LEU A 571 10.02 6.33 -13.36
N GLU A 572 10.95 6.41 -14.31
CA GLU A 572 11.33 5.33 -15.23
C GLU A 572 12.40 4.39 -14.63
N THR A 573 13.22 4.87 -13.69
CA THR A 573 14.40 4.14 -13.20
C THR A 573 14.37 3.85 -11.70
N GLN A 574 13.31 4.21 -10.99
CA GLN A 574 13.20 4.03 -9.54
C GLN A 574 12.93 2.58 -9.09
N SER A 575 12.64 1.66 -10.01
CA SER A 575 12.39 0.24 -9.68
C SER A 575 12.79 -0.68 -10.82
N ARG A 576 13.17 -1.92 -10.48
CA ARG A 576 13.35 -2.99 -11.46
C ARG A 576 12.01 -3.55 -11.89
N TYR A 577 11.91 -3.92 -13.16
CA TYR A 577 10.78 -4.63 -13.74
C TYR A 577 11.24 -5.93 -14.38
N THR A 578 10.39 -6.95 -14.30
CA THR A 578 10.61 -8.28 -14.88
C THR A 578 9.37 -8.73 -15.65
N ALA A 579 9.57 -9.54 -16.68
CA ALA A 579 8.47 -10.10 -17.46
C ALA A 579 7.83 -11.28 -16.71
N VAL A 580 6.54 -11.16 -16.40
CA VAL A 580 5.74 -12.19 -15.75
C VAL A 580 4.60 -12.65 -16.67
N LEU A 581 4.12 -13.88 -16.47
CA LEU A 581 2.99 -14.40 -17.23
C LEU A 581 1.75 -13.55 -16.95
N ASN A 582 0.99 -13.25 -18.01
CA ASN A 582 -0.25 -12.53 -17.90
C ASN A 582 -1.40 -13.51 -17.55
N PRO A 583 -2.00 -13.42 -16.34
CA PRO A 583 -3.08 -14.33 -15.95
C PRO A 583 -4.39 -14.06 -16.70
N LEU A 584 -4.54 -12.90 -17.36
CA LEU A 584 -5.70 -12.56 -18.17
C LEU A 584 -5.57 -13.01 -19.64
N PHE A 585 -4.40 -13.52 -20.03
CA PHE A 585 -4.17 -14.05 -21.37
C PHE A 585 -4.82 -15.43 -21.51
N LEU A 586 -5.82 -15.54 -22.38
CA LEU A 586 -6.40 -16.82 -22.77
C LEU A 586 -5.58 -17.44 -23.91
N HIS A 587 -5.15 -18.70 -23.73
CA HIS A 587 -4.67 -19.51 -24.85
C HIS A 587 -5.83 -19.73 -25.84
N LYS A 588 -5.55 -19.69 -27.16
CA LYS A 588 -6.54 -19.90 -28.24
C LYS A 588 -7.37 -21.19 -28.08
N GLU A 589 -6.92 -22.16 -27.29
CA GLU A 589 -7.65 -23.40 -26.99
C GLU A 589 -8.88 -23.19 -26.07
N ALA A 590 -8.98 -22.06 -25.36
CA ALA A 590 -10.14 -21.73 -24.52
C ALA A 590 -11.29 -21.04 -25.28
N LEU A 591 -11.14 -20.76 -26.58
CA LEU A 591 -12.16 -20.16 -27.44
C LEU A 591 -13.00 -21.19 -28.20
N ILE A 592 -12.73 -22.48 -28.01
CA ILE A 592 -13.49 -23.59 -28.59
C ILE A 592 -13.74 -24.61 -27.47
N GLY A 593 -14.75 -24.34 -26.65
CA GLY A 593 -15.23 -25.24 -25.60
C GLY A 593 -16.71 -25.04 -25.39
#